data_AF-A0A921LMY8-F1
#
_entry.id   AF-A0A921LMY8-F1
#
_cell.length_a   1.000
_cell.length_b   1.000
_cell.length_c   1.000
_cell.angle_alpha   90.00
_cell.angle_beta   90.00
_cell.angle_gamma   90.00
#
_symmetry.space_group_name_H-M   'P 1'
#
loop_
_entity.id
_entity.type
_entity.pdbx_description
1 polymer ?
#
loop_
_entity_poly.entity_id
_entity_poly.type
_entity_poly.pdbx_seq_one_letter_code
_entity_poly.pdbx_strand_id
1 'polypeptide(L)'
;MQCKSCGRVIQDPQARFCPDCGQPLAPVVQRPGPKARQTRRRYEGERYRSPYRWVRWAVAGVVAVVAIFCALIGREAMYYGILGRDTVLDIPAVSEKETPREEEKTPPQLLAQQEQETADAGSETGAQPSPTVKPTPVGEPENPQEAATQPETEPTIALPLGGTAPAGDFLFPYSGTQSITVEELDAMFGGLEADAAYQASQLAINEIYARYGYNFHPEKSDSATAAYEYFHSLDWYNEIYPQSTAASLDQVPVNATEQQNIDTIAAWQAARGYR
;
A
#
# COMPACT_ATOMS: atom_id res chain seq x y z
N MET A 1 21.71 41.27 -5.52
CA MET A 1 20.65 41.17 -4.47
C MET A 1 21.26 40.73 -3.14
N GLN A 2 20.50 40.67 -2.04
CA GLN A 2 21.01 40.22 -0.73
C GLN A 2 20.12 39.08 -0.20
N CYS A 3 20.72 37.98 0.27
CA CYS A 3 19.97 36.88 0.86
C CYS A 3 19.41 37.30 2.23
N LYS A 4 18.11 37.04 2.47
CA LYS A 4 17.44 37.43 3.71
C LYS A 4 17.86 36.62 4.95
N SER A 5 18.42 35.42 4.78
CA SER A 5 18.76 34.53 5.91
C SER A 5 20.25 34.52 6.25
N CYS A 6 21.15 34.44 5.26
CA CYS A 6 22.60 34.52 5.51
C CYS A 6 23.18 35.94 5.38
N GLY A 7 22.37 36.93 4.98
CA GLY A 7 22.79 38.32 4.84
C GLY A 7 23.76 38.62 3.69
N ARG A 8 24.23 37.62 2.93
CA ARG A 8 25.27 37.82 1.90
C ARG A 8 24.74 38.56 0.67
N VAL A 9 25.58 39.46 0.15
CA VAL A 9 25.36 40.14 -1.14
C VAL A 9 25.76 39.23 -2.29
N ILE A 10 24.84 39.04 -3.23
CA ILE A 10 24.92 38.13 -4.36
C ILE A 10 24.91 38.96 -5.64
N GLN A 11 25.96 38.81 -6.44
CA GLN A 11 26.25 39.65 -7.59
C GLN A 11 25.48 39.23 -8.84
N ASP A 12 25.22 37.93 -9.01
CA ASP A 12 24.41 37.40 -10.10
C ASP A 12 22.91 37.75 -9.89
N PRO A 13 22.25 38.45 -10.84
CA PRO A 13 20.82 38.74 -10.79
C PRO A 13 19.92 37.57 -11.25
N GLN A 14 20.47 36.51 -11.86
CA GLN A 14 19.73 35.32 -12.31
C GLN A 14 19.78 34.15 -11.31
N ALA A 15 20.64 34.21 -10.30
CA ALA A 15 20.76 33.19 -9.26
C ALA A 15 19.42 32.93 -8.55
N ARG A 16 18.84 31.74 -8.76
CA ARG A 16 17.59 31.34 -8.10
C ARG A 16 17.76 31.06 -6.61
N PHE A 17 18.91 30.51 -6.23
CA PHE A 17 19.24 30.01 -4.90
C PHE A 17 20.53 30.64 -4.36
N CYS A 18 20.66 30.73 -3.03
CA CYS A 18 21.85 31.25 -2.38
C CYS A 18 23.03 30.25 -2.51
N PRO A 19 24.21 30.66 -3.02
CA PRO A 19 25.35 29.74 -3.17
C PRO A 19 26.00 29.33 -1.83
N ASP A 20 25.75 30.04 -0.72
CA ASP A 20 26.25 29.64 0.62
C ASP A 20 25.25 28.78 1.40
N CYS A 21 23.94 29.08 1.33
CA CYS A 21 22.93 28.49 2.22
C CYS A 21 21.75 27.83 1.50
N GLY A 22 21.81 27.65 0.19
CA GLY A 22 20.80 26.98 -0.64
C GLY A 22 19.46 27.72 -0.79
N GLN A 23 19.12 28.66 0.10
CA GLN A 23 17.77 29.22 0.16
C GLN A 23 17.41 30.09 -1.07
N PRO A 24 16.17 29.99 -1.61
CA PRO A 24 15.73 30.80 -2.76
C PRO A 24 15.82 32.31 -2.50
N LEU A 25 16.25 33.05 -3.53
CA LEU A 25 16.62 34.48 -3.44
C LEU A 25 15.55 35.43 -3.97
N ALA A 26 14.90 35.03 -5.06
CA ALA A 26 13.62 35.63 -5.40
C ALA A 26 12.59 35.19 -4.36
N PRO A 27 11.64 36.04 -3.93
CA PRO A 27 10.35 35.49 -3.58
C PRO A 27 9.86 34.72 -4.80
N VAL A 28 9.60 33.41 -4.65
CA VAL A 28 8.70 32.71 -5.58
C VAL A 28 7.48 33.61 -5.67
N VAL A 29 7.13 34.05 -6.88
CA VAL A 29 5.99 34.93 -7.05
C VAL A 29 4.76 34.09 -6.73
N GLN A 30 4.34 34.16 -5.46
CA GLN A 30 2.99 33.88 -5.03
C GLN A 30 2.09 34.86 -5.76
N ARG A 31 1.81 34.54 -7.03
CA ARG A 31 0.46 34.64 -7.53
C ARG A 31 -0.34 33.79 -6.55
N PRO A 32 -1.21 34.36 -5.70
CA PRO A 32 -2.22 33.53 -5.09
C PRO A 32 -2.97 32.89 -6.25
N GLY A 33 -2.74 31.60 -6.48
CA GLY A 33 -3.47 30.84 -7.49
C GLY A 33 -4.94 31.11 -7.24
N PRO A 34 -5.69 31.69 -8.18
CA PRO A 34 -7.04 32.12 -7.90
C PRO A 34 -7.84 30.87 -7.52
N LYS A 35 -8.16 30.70 -6.22
CA LYS A 35 -8.83 29.50 -5.68
C LYS A 35 -10.01 29.18 -6.60
N ALA A 36 -9.90 28.08 -7.34
CA ALA A 36 -10.45 27.99 -8.69
C ALA A 36 -11.98 27.89 -8.70
N ARG A 37 -12.63 29.05 -8.56
CA ARG A 37 -14.09 29.20 -8.48
C ARG A 37 -14.73 28.88 -9.82
N GLN A 38 -14.93 27.59 -10.06
CA GLN A 38 -15.93 27.03 -10.98
C GLN A 38 -15.95 27.63 -12.39
N THR A 39 -14.80 27.83 -13.05
CA THR A 39 -14.79 27.70 -14.51
C THR A 39 -14.78 26.22 -14.87
N ARG A 40 -15.97 25.60 -14.81
CA ARG A 40 -16.28 24.29 -15.39
C ARG A 40 -16.17 24.37 -16.92
N ARG A 41 -14.96 24.64 -17.43
CA ARG A 41 -14.69 24.65 -18.86
C ARG A 41 -14.99 23.26 -19.38
N ARG A 42 -15.91 23.22 -20.33
CA ARG A 42 -16.47 22.04 -20.95
C ARG A 42 -15.41 21.37 -21.82
N TYR A 43 -14.49 20.64 -21.19
CA TYR A 43 -13.78 19.57 -21.85
C TYR A 43 -14.80 18.47 -22.17
N GLU A 44 -15.47 18.62 -23.30
CA GLU A 44 -15.97 17.48 -24.09
C GLU A 44 -14.79 16.82 -24.81
N GLY A 45 -13.75 16.50 -24.04
CA GLY A 45 -12.86 15.40 -24.36
C GLY A 45 -13.64 14.09 -24.19
N GLU A 46 -13.24 13.07 -24.93
CA GLU A 46 -13.99 11.81 -24.96
C GLU A 46 -14.01 11.17 -23.58
N ARG A 47 -15.15 10.54 -23.24
CA ARG A 47 -15.46 10.15 -21.86
C ARG A 47 -14.37 9.22 -21.32
N TYR A 48 -13.61 9.66 -20.32
CA TYR A 48 -12.84 8.75 -19.46
C TYR A 48 -13.82 7.76 -18.83
N ARG A 49 -13.90 6.58 -19.45
CA ARG A 49 -14.86 5.54 -19.11
C ARG A 49 -14.23 4.66 -18.05
N SER A 50 -14.06 5.22 -16.85
CA SER A 50 -13.60 4.55 -15.64
C SER A 50 -13.96 3.05 -15.69
N PRO A 51 -12.95 2.15 -15.76
CA PRO A 51 -13.18 0.75 -16.10
C PRO A 51 -14.03 -0.01 -15.06
N TYR A 52 -14.32 0.61 -13.91
CA TYR A 52 -15.17 0.05 -12.86
C TYR A 52 -16.64 0.50 -12.95
N ARG A 53 -17.01 1.38 -13.88
CA ARG A 53 -18.44 1.76 -14.08
C ARG A 53 -19.30 0.62 -14.59
N TRP A 54 -18.76 -0.28 -15.43
CA TRP A 54 -19.52 -1.47 -15.83
C TRP A 54 -19.58 -2.50 -14.70
N VAL A 55 -18.50 -2.64 -13.91
CA VAL A 55 -18.46 -3.49 -12.71
C VAL A 55 -19.55 -3.10 -11.71
N ARG A 56 -19.79 -1.80 -11.47
CA ARG A 56 -20.90 -1.35 -10.61
C ARG A 56 -22.29 -1.80 -11.09
N TRP A 57 -22.53 -1.83 -12.40
CA TRP A 57 -23.79 -2.34 -12.97
C TRP A 57 -23.83 -3.88 -13.02
N ALA A 58 -22.70 -4.55 -13.24
CA ALA A 58 -22.60 -6.01 -13.19
C ALA A 58 -22.85 -6.54 -11.77
N VAL A 59 -22.21 -5.94 -10.75
CA VAL A 59 -22.44 -6.25 -9.33
C VAL A 59 -23.89 -5.96 -8.93
N ALA A 60 -24.46 -4.82 -9.32
CA ALA A 60 -25.88 -4.53 -9.07
C ALA A 60 -26.81 -5.55 -9.76
N GLY A 61 -26.48 -5.99 -10.98
CA GLY A 61 -27.20 -7.05 -11.70
C GLY A 61 -27.12 -8.41 -11.01
N VAL A 62 -25.92 -8.83 -10.58
CA VAL A 62 -25.71 -10.08 -9.83
C VAL A 62 -26.46 -10.04 -8.50
N VAL A 63 -26.38 -8.94 -7.74
CA VAL A 63 -27.13 -8.77 -6.48
C VAL A 63 -28.63 -8.82 -6.71
N ALA A 64 -29.14 -8.20 -7.79
CA ALA A 64 -30.56 -8.28 -8.15
C ALA A 64 -31.00 -9.70 -8.53
N VAL A 65 -30.19 -10.42 -9.33
CA VAL A 65 -30.46 -11.83 -9.69
C VAL A 65 -30.43 -12.73 -8.47
N VAL A 66 -29.45 -12.58 -7.58
CA VAL A 66 -29.37 -13.33 -6.31
C VAL A 66 -30.57 -13.01 -5.42
N ALA A 67 -30.96 -11.74 -5.28
CA ALA A 67 -32.13 -11.35 -4.49
C ALA A 67 -33.44 -11.95 -5.06
N ILE A 68 -33.60 -11.99 -6.38
CA ILE A 68 -34.73 -12.66 -7.05
C ILE A 68 -34.68 -14.17 -6.80
N PHE A 69 -33.51 -14.81 -6.91
CA PHE A 69 -33.37 -16.25 -6.69
C PHE A 69 -33.64 -16.64 -5.22
N CYS A 70 -33.16 -15.85 -4.26
CA CYS A 70 -33.48 -15.98 -2.85
C CYS A 70 -34.97 -15.73 -2.56
N ALA A 71 -35.62 -14.79 -3.25
CA ALA A 71 -37.06 -14.57 -3.11
C ALA A 71 -37.90 -15.72 -3.70
N LEU A 72 -37.43 -16.35 -4.80
CA LEU A 72 -38.07 -17.53 -5.38
C LEU A 72 -37.89 -18.77 -4.49
N ILE A 73 -36.66 -19.06 -4.05
CA ILE A 73 -36.39 -20.16 -3.10
C ILE A 73 -37.12 -19.93 -1.77
N GLY A 74 -37.12 -18.70 -1.26
CA GLY A 74 -37.85 -18.35 -0.04
C GLY A 74 -39.37 -18.50 -0.18
N ARG A 75 -39.93 -18.19 -1.36
CA ARG A 75 -41.35 -18.41 -1.69
C ARG A 75 -41.70 -19.89 -1.79
N GLU A 76 -40.86 -20.70 -2.43
CA GLU A 76 -41.04 -22.16 -2.48
C GLU A 76 -40.93 -22.76 -1.06
N ALA A 77 -39.89 -22.41 -0.29
CA ALA A 77 -39.71 -22.85 1.09
C ALA A 77 -40.87 -22.41 2.01
N MET A 78 -41.47 -21.23 1.77
CA MET A 78 -42.69 -20.80 2.46
C MET A 78 -43.92 -21.60 2.04
N TYR A 79 -44.02 -22.04 0.78
CA TYR A 79 -45.07 -22.96 0.31
C TYR A 79 -44.96 -24.35 0.96
N TYR A 80 -43.77 -24.95 0.97
CA TYR A 80 -43.57 -26.26 1.62
C TYR A 80 -43.61 -26.18 3.15
N GLY A 81 -43.19 -25.05 3.75
CA GLY A 81 -43.21 -24.84 5.20
C GLY A 81 -44.60 -24.68 5.82
N ILE A 82 -45.64 -24.41 5.03
CA ILE A 82 -47.02 -24.18 5.51
C ILE A 82 -47.88 -25.47 5.51
N LEU A 83 -47.41 -26.55 4.86
CA LEU A 83 -48.04 -27.88 4.91
C LEU A 83 -47.24 -28.91 5.75
N GLY A 84 -46.27 -28.44 6.55
CA GLY A 84 -45.39 -29.25 7.37
C GLY A 84 -45.91 -29.60 8.77
N ARG A 85 -47.21 -29.90 8.93
CA ARG A 85 -47.76 -30.37 10.22
C ARG A 85 -48.93 -31.34 10.05
N ASP A 86 -49.04 -32.27 10.99
CA ASP A 86 -50.20 -33.13 11.27
C ASP A 86 -50.53 -34.23 10.24
N THR A 87 -49.61 -35.20 10.09
CA THR A 87 -49.98 -36.62 9.87
C THR A 87 -49.34 -37.52 10.92
N VAL A 88 -50.09 -37.77 12.00
CA VAL A 88 -49.94 -38.98 12.83
C VAL A 88 -50.75 -40.10 12.16
N LEU A 89 -50.55 -41.36 12.58
CA LEU A 89 -51.09 -42.62 12.02
C LEU A 89 -50.32 -43.07 10.75
N ASP A 90 -49.94 -44.34 10.60
CA ASP A 90 -49.99 -45.47 11.54
C ASP A 90 -48.88 -46.50 11.25
N ILE A 91 -48.54 -47.33 12.24
CA ILE A 91 -47.59 -48.45 12.07
C ILE A 91 -48.37 -49.76 11.86
N PRO A 92 -48.29 -50.37 10.66
CA PRO A 92 -48.33 -51.82 10.51
C PRO A 92 -46.90 -52.40 10.56
N ALA A 93 -46.70 -53.44 11.35
CA ALA A 93 -45.40 -54.12 11.53
C ALA A 93 -45.21 -55.29 10.56
N VAL A 94 -44.04 -55.96 10.65
CA VAL A 94 -43.61 -57.17 9.91
C VAL A 94 -43.25 -56.86 8.44
N SER A 95 -42.07 -57.22 7.91
CA SER A 95 -41.24 -58.40 8.21
C SER A 95 -39.75 -58.10 8.35
N GLU A 96 -39.08 -58.83 9.22
CA GLU A 96 -37.63 -59.04 9.12
C GLU A 96 -37.27 -59.73 7.80
N LYS A 97 -36.06 -59.44 7.31
CA LYS A 97 -35.20 -60.43 6.66
C LYS A 97 -33.73 -60.04 6.88
N GLU A 98 -32.97 -61.00 7.40
CA GLU A 98 -31.64 -60.79 7.99
C GLU A 98 -30.52 -60.96 6.95
N THR A 99 -29.49 -60.09 7.01
CA THR A 99 -28.05 -60.33 6.68
C THR A 99 -27.66 -61.04 5.35
N PRO A 100 -26.36 -61.28 5.03
CA PRO A 100 -25.07 -60.84 5.62
C PRO A 100 -24.45 -59.65 4.84
N ARG A 101 -23.46 -58.88 5.31
CA ARG A 101 -22.21 -59.12 6.09
C ARG A 101 -21.22 -60.09 5.43
N GLU A 102 -20.60 -59.65 4.35
CA GLU A 102 -19.30 -60.19 3.96
C GLU A 102 -18.19 -59.28 4.53
N GLU A 103 -17.59 -59.78 5.60
CA GLU A 103 -16.32 -59.34 6.19
C GLU A 103 -15.21 -60.25 5.62
N GLU A 104 -13.95 -60.13 6.09
CA GLU A 104 -12.82 -61.03 5.73
C GLU A 104 -12.12 -60.66 4.38
N LYS A 105 -10.78 -60.60 4.20
CA LYS A 105 -9.62 -60.78 5.11
C LYS A 105 -8.41 -59.87 4.72
N THR A 106 -7.61 -59.55 5.73
CA THR A 106 -6.15 -59.28 5.67
C THR A 106 -5.51 -60.03 6.86
N PRO A 107 -4.17 -60.16 7.01
CA PRO A 107 -3.04 -59.85 6.10
C PRO A 107 -2.43 -61.22 5.62
N PRO A 108 -1.15 -61.69 5.80
CA PRO A 108 0.14 -61.02 6.09
C PRO A 108 1.42 -61.57 5.38
N GLN A 109 2.45 -60.70 5.37
CA GLN A 109 3.90 -61.01 5.58
C GLN A 109 4.78 -61.74 4.54
N LEU A 110 6.10 -61.62 4.81
CA LEU A 110 7.31 -62.28 4.26
C LEU A 110 7.76 -61.82 2.85
N LEU A 111 9.02 -61.43 2.59
CA LEU A 111 10.25 -61.25 3.40
C LEU A 111 10.78 -59.80 3.20
N ALA A 112 11.60 -59.13 4.06
CA ALA A 112 12.82 -59.49 4.82
C ALA A 112 14.02 -59.85 3.90
N GLN A 113 15.30 -59.51 4.11
CA GLN A 113 16.05 -58.68 5.09
C GLN A 113 16.96 -57.68 4.28
N GLN A 114 18.01 -56.96 4.73
CA GLN A 114 18.77 -56.85 6.00
C GLN A 114 19.31 -55.40 6.14
N GLU A 115 19.43 -54.69 7.28
CA GLU A 115 19.29 -54.99 8.73
C GLU A 115 20.61 -55.27 9.52
N GLN A 116 21.67 -54.45 9.36
CA GLN A 116 22.78 -54.29 10.34
C GLN A 116 23.59 -52.96 10.11
N GLU A 117 24.03 -52.11 11.06
CA GLU A 117 24.80 -52.24 12.34
C GLU A 117 26.33 -52.42 12.14
N THR A 118 27.29 -51.91 12.97
CA THR A 118 27.33 -51.36 14.36
C THR A 118 28.39 -50.23 14.58
N ALA A 119 28.30 -49.55 15.74
CA ALA A 119 29.27 -48.85 16.66
C ALA A 119 30.80 -48.74 16.35
N ASP A 120 31.68 -48.00 17.07
CA ASP A 120 31.69 -47.24 18.37
C ASP A 120 32.85 -46.17 18.31
N ALA A 121 33.36 -45.38 19.30
CA ALA A 121 33.22 -45.20 20.76
C ALA A 121 33.79 -43.81 21.22
N GLY A 122 33.64 -43.43 22.51
CA GLY A 122 34.39 -42.37 23.23
C GLY A 122 33.77 -40.95 23.17
N SER A 123 33.37 -40.24 24.26
CA SER A 123 33.93 -39.97 25.61
C SER A 123 35.16 -39.04 25.58
N GLU A 124 35.30 -37.94 26.37
CA GLU A 124 34.73 -37.57 27.69
C GLU A 124 34.43 -36.04 27.89
N THR A 125 33.60 -35.71 28.90
CA THR A 125 33.65 -34.59 29.88
C THR A 125 33.98 -33.12 29.49
N GLY A 126 33.12 -32.15 29.87
CA GLY A 126 33.42 -30.70 29.71
C GLY A 126 32.46 -29.63 30.28
N ALA A 127 32.17 -29.65 31.59
CA ALA A 127 31.66 -28.56 32.47
C ALA A 127 30.68 -27.44 31.95
N GLN A 128 29.50 -27.37 32.58
CA GLN A 128 28.63 -26.17 32.68
C GLN A 128 29.15 -25.21 33.80
N PRO A 129 28.79 -23.90 33.86
CA PRO A 129 27.49 -23.52 34.46
C PRO A 129 26.77 -22.30 33.81
N SER A 130 25.47 -22.18 34.10
CA SER A 130 24.62 -21.01 33.78
C SER A 130 24.37 -20.13 35.03
N PRO A 131 24.23 -18.79 34.90
CA PRO A 131 23.85 -17.91 36.01
C PRO A 131 22.33 -17.77 36.18
N THR A 132 21.83 -18.16 37.36
CA THR A 132 20.42 -17.93 37.78
C THR A 132 20.23 -16.50 38.32
N VAL A 133 19.07 -15.86 38.09
CA VAL A 133 18.80 -14.47 38.50
C VAL A 133 17.53 -14.34 39.36
N LYS A 134 17.70 -14.05 40.66
CA LYS A 134 16.85 -13.26 41.60
C LYS A 134 17.37 -13.44 43.05
N PRO A 135 16.97 -12.64 44.08
CA PRO A 135 15.81 -11.75 44.16
C PRO A 135 16.10 -10.27 44.50
N THR A 136 15.01 -9.53 44.74
CA THR A 136 14.90 -8.07 44.93
C THR A 136 14.58 -7.71 46.39
N PRO A 137 15.01 -6.53 46.88
CA PRO A 137 14.17 -5.66 47.73
C PRO A 137 13.97 -4.28 47.05
N VAL A 138 12.75 -3.86 46.72
CA VAL A 138 11.71 -3.28 47.59
C VAL A 138 12.11 -1.89 48.10
N GLY A 139 11.45 -0.87 47.54
CA GLY A 139 11.53 0.55 47.92
C GLY A 139 10.40 1.34 47.25
N GLU A 140 9.40 1.72 48.03
CA GLU A 140 8.14 2.41 47.68
C GLU A 140 7.74 3.20 48.96
N PRO A 141 7.08 4.38 48.92
CA PRO A 141 6.08 4.77 47.92
C PRO A 141 6.10 6.23 47.40
N GLU A 142 5.08 6.50 46.57
CA GLU A 142 4.45 7.81 46.29
C GLU A 142 5.28 8.94 45.64
N ASN A 143 5.15 9.03 44.31
CA ASN A 143 4.56 10.24 43.73
C ASN A 143 3.68 9.85 42.51
N PRO A 144 2.35 10.09 42.53
CA PRO A 144 1.51 9.93 41.35
C PRO A 144 1.78 11.03 40.31
N GLN A 145 2.94 10.95 39.63
CA GLN A 145 3.19 11.83 38.49
C GLN A 145 2.31 11.40 37.32
N GLU A 146 1.17 12.06 37.26
CA GLU A 146 0.15 12.01 36.21
C GLU A 146 0.78 11.80 34.83
N ALA A 147 0.50 10.63 34.25
CA ALA A 147 1.01 10.23 32.94
C ALA A 147 0.27 11.01 31.85
N ALA A 148 0.64 12.29 31.71
CA ALA A 148 0.11 13.19 30.71
C ALA A 148 0.26 12.54 29.33
N THR A 149 -0.86 12.12 28.75
CA THR A 149 -0.94 11.58 27.40
C THR A 149 -0.50 12.69 26.45
N GLN A 150 0.76 12.66 26.03
CA GLN A 150 1.24 13.52 24.96
C GLN A 150 0.40 13.20 23.71
N PRO A 151 -0.14 14.20 23.00
CA PRO A 151 -0.72 13.94 21.70
C PRO A 151 0.39 13.34 20.82
N GLU A 152 0.12 12.17 20.25
CA GLU A 152 1.06 11.46 19.38
C GLU A 152 1.19 12.27 18.08
N THR A 153 2.14 13.21 18.05
CA THR A 153 2.38 14.07 16.90
C THR A 153 2.73 13.22 15.69
N GLU A 154 1.87 13.25 14.67
CA GLU A 154 2.08 12.53 13.42
C GLU A 154 3.45 12.92 12.82
N PRO A 155 4.24 11.94 12.33
CA PRO A 155 5.55 12.23 11.77
C PRO A 155 5.43 13.13 10.54
N THR A 156 6.34 14.10 10.40
CA THR A 156 6.35 15.07 9.30
C THR A 156 7.63 15.01 8.47
N ILE A 157 7.49 15.10 7.15
CA ILE A 157 8.59 15.13 6.17
C ILE A 157 8.92 16.58 5.82
N ALA A 158 10.21 16.91 5.70
CA ALA A 158 10.69 18.20 5.21
C ALA A 158 10.82 18.18 3.68
N LEU A 159 10.32 19.23 3.02
CA LEU A 159 10.27 19.28 1.55
C LEU A 159 11.49 19.98 0.93
N PRO A 160 11.97 19.57 -0.27
CA PRO A 160 13.09 20.21 -0.97
C PRO A 160 12.88 21.71 -1.25
N LEU A 161 11.63 22.13 -1.39
CA LEU A 161 11.23 23.53 -1.61
C LEU A 161 11.07 24.34 -0.31
N GLY A 162 11.25 23.71 0.84
CA GLY A 162 10.98 24.26 2.17
C GLY A 162 9.56 23.95 2.67
N GLY A 163 9.38 24.04 3.99
CA GLY A 163 8.15 23.62 4.67
C GLY A 163 8.17 22.13 5.06
N THR A 164 7.10 21.69 5.71
CA THR A 164 6.89 20.31 6.16
C THR A 164 5.47 19.84 5.82
N ALA A 165 5.30 18.54 5.63
CA ALA A 165 4.02 17.89 5.36
C ALA A 165 3.86 16.61 6.21
N PRO A 166 2.64 16.14 6.50
CA PRO A 166 2.41 14.85 7.16
C PRO A 166 3.04 13.70 6.38
N ALA A 167 3.68 12.74 7.06
CA ALA A 167 4.24 11.56 6.41
C ALA A 167 3.15 10.69 5.74
N GLY A 168 1.91 10.74 6.24
CA GLY A 168 0.77 10.01 5.66
C GLY A 168 0.36 10.46 4.25
N ASP A 169 0.82 11.64 3.79
CA ASP A 169 0.55 12.13 2.43
C ASP A 169 1.45 11.47 1.36
N PHE A 170 2.51 10.76 1.79
CA PHE A 170 3.55 10.20 0.94
C PHE A 170 3.52 8.67 0.88
N LEU A 171 3.63 8.12 -0.32
CA LEU A 171 3.82 6.70 -0.62
C LEU A 171 5.16 6.19 -0.09
N PHE A 172 6.21 7.02 -0.14
CA PHE A 172 7.53 6.68 0.41
C PHE A 172 8.10 7.87 1.21
N PRO A 173 7.64 8.11 2.45
CA PRO A 173 7.92 9.34 3.20
C PRO A 173 9.42 9.67 3.33
N TYR A 174 10.28 8.64 3.41
CA TYR A 174 11.71 8.77 3.63
C TYR A 174 12.57 8.59 2.36
N SER A 175 11.99 8.46 1.16
CA SER A 175 12.77 8.26 -0.08
C SER A 175 13.69 9.43 -0.46
N GLY A 176 13.56 10.57 0.22
CA GLY A 176 14.53 11.68 0.17
C GLY A 176 15.88 11.35 0.80
N THR A 177 15.96 10.37 1.70
CA THR A 177 17.18 10.00 2.47
C THR A 177 17.45 8.51 2.60
N GLN A 178 16.46 7.66 2.29
CA GLN A 178 16.54 6.19 2.35
C GLN A 178 16.34 5.58 0.95
N SER A 179 17.05 4.49 0.66
CA SER A 179 16.86 3.73 -0.58
C SER A 179 15.63 2.84 -0.47
N ILE A 180 14.74 2.91 -1.46
CA ILE A 180 13.61 1.99 -1.64
C ILE A 180 14.15 0.64 -2.11
N THR A 181 13.64 -0.47 -1.58
CA THR A 181 14.06 -1.82 -1.98
C THR A 181 13.06 -2.54 -2.89
N VAL A 182 13.51 -3.61 -3.56
CA VAL A 182 12.66 -4.47 -4.39
C VAL A 182 11.61 -5.18 -3.53
N GLU A 183 12.00 -5.58 -2.32
CA GLU A 183 11.15 -6.24 -1.33
C GLU A 183 10.04 -5.30 -0.82
N GLU A 184 10.33 -4.02 -0.62
CA GLU A 184 9.32 -3.00 -0.26
C GLU A 184 8.32 -2.77 -1.40
N LEU A 185 8.82 -2.70 -2.65
CA LEU A 185 7.99 -2.57 -3.84
C LEU A 185 7.10 -3.80 -4.07
N ASP A 186 7.61 -5.01 -3.82
CA ASP A 186 6.81 -6.23 -3.87
C ASP A 186 5.82 -6.34 -2.71
N ALA A 187 6.17 -5.87 -1.51
CA ALA A 187 5.25 -5.83 -0.37
C ALA A 187 4.07 -4.85 -0.57
N MET A 188 4.30 -3.70 -1.21
CA MET A 188 3.23 -2.72 -1.47
C MET A 188 2.47 -2.94 -2.78
N PHE A 189 3.16 -3.33 -3.85
CA PHE A 189 2.59 -3.35 -5.21
C PHE A 189 2.57 -4.74 -5.85
N GLY A 190 3.36 -5.70 -5.38
CA GLY A 190 3.47 -7.05 -5.97
C GLY A 190 2.20 -7.90 -5.85
N GLY A 191 1.29 -7.56 -4.93
CA GLY A 191 -0.03 -8.18 -4.78
C GLY A 191 -1.16 -7.51 -5.59
N LEU A 192 -0.86 -6.49 -6.39
CA LEU A 192 -1.85 -5.77 -7.20
C LEU A 192 -1.95 -6.34 -8.62
N GLU A 193 -3.12 -6.20 -9.25
CA GLU A 193 -3.30 -6.44 -10.69
C GLU A 193 -2.33 -5.57 -11.50
N ALA A 194 -1.83 -6.10 -12.63
CA ALA A 194 -0.70 -5.50 -13.37
C ALA A 194 -0.85 -4.00 -13.67
N ASP A 195 -2.02 -3.57 -14.17
CA ASP A 195 -2.31 -2.17 -14.47
C ASP A 195 -2.30 -1.29 -13.20
N ALA A 196 -2.78 -1.83 -12.07
CA ALA A 196 -2.79 -1.12 -10.78
C ALA A 196 -1.39 -1.06 -10.15
N ALA A 197 -0.61 -2.14 -10.26
CA ALA A 197 0.80 -2.19 -9.86
C ALA A 197 1.64 -1.16 -10.63
N TYR A 198 1.44 -1.04 -11.95
CA TYR A 198 2.07 -0.01 -12.77
C TYR A 198 1.64 1.40 -12.36
N GLN A 199 0.34 1.69 -12.24
CA GLN A 199 -0.11 3.05 -11.88
C GLN A 199 0.33 3.47 -10.47
N ALA A 200 0.33 2.55 -9.49
CA ALA A 200 0.79 2.84 -8.14
C ALA A 200 2.31 3.08 -8.07
N SER A 201 3.11 2.24 -8.71
CA SER A 201 4.57 2.44 -8.81
C SER A 201 4.94 3.70 -9.60
N GLN A 202 4.18 4.03 -10.66
CA GLN A 202 4.39 5.27 -11.40
C GLN A 202 3.97 6.51 -10.58
N LEU A 203 2.96 6.41 -9.72
CA LEU A 203 2.60 7.47 -8.80
C LEU A 203 3.71 7.72 -7.76
N ALA A 204 4.43 6.69 -7.32
CA ALA A 204 5.61 6.83 -6.45
C ALA A 204 6.80 7.54 -7.14
N ILE A 205 7.06 7.26 -8.42
CA ILE A 205 8.03 8.05 -9.22
C ILE A 205 7.56 9.51 -9.34
N ASN A 206 6.26 9.71 -9.62
CA ASN A 206 5.68 11.04 -9.76
C ASN A 206 5.72 11.83 -8.43
N GLU A 207 5.60 11.18 -7.26
CA GLU A 207 5.73 11.83 -5.96
C GLU A 207 7.10 12.48 -5.76
N ILE A 208 8.17 11.80 -6.16
CA ILE A 208 9.53 12.34 -6.07
C ILE A 208 9.63 13.63 -6.90
N TYR A 209 9.10 13.64 -8.12
CA TYR A 209 9.00 14.87 -8.93
C TYR A 209 8.04 15.93 -8.35
N ALA A 210 6.96 15.52 -7.68
CA ALA A 210 5.98 16.41 -7.07
C ALA A 210 6.57 17.22 -5.90
N ARG A 211 7.47 16.63 -5.11
CA ARG A 211 8.22 17.30 -4.01
C ARG A 211 9.04 18.50 -4.47
N TYR A 212 9.44 18.52 -5.74
CA TYR A 212 10.17 19.60 -6.40
C TYR A 212 9.26 20.53 -7.24
N GLY A 213 7.94 20.32 -7.22
CA GLY A 213 6.98 21.16 -7.93
C GLY A 213 6.95 20.92 -9.44
N TYR A 214 7.20 19.69 -9.90
CA TYR A 214 6.91 19.30 -11.27
C TYR A 214 5.40 19.39 -11.55
N ASN A 215 5.00 20.08 -12.62
CA ASN A 215 3.60 20.19 -13.05
C ASN A 215 3.18 18.92 -13.82
N PHE A 216 2.07 18.31 -13.44
CA PHE A 216 1.47 17.18 -14.16
C PHE A 216 0.35 17.65 -15.07
N HIS A 217 0.58 17.70 -16.39
CA HIS A 217 -0.49 17.98 -17.34
C HIS A 217 -1.34 16.73 -17.57
N PRO A 218 -2.63 16.69 -17.15
CA PRO A 218 -3.45 15.50 -17.30
C PRO A 218 -3.68 15.10 -18.77
N GLU A 219 -3.62 16.05 -19.71
CA GLU A 219 -3.78 15.78 -21.15
C GLU A 219 -2.60 15.00 -21.80
N LYS A 220 -1.61 14.53 -21.03
CA LYS A 220 -0.43 13.79 -21.55
C LYS A 220 -0.56 12.28 -21.46
N SER A 221 -1.11 11.74 -20.37
CA SER A 221 -1.26 10.30 -20.13
C SER A 221 -2.22 10.04 -18.96
N ASP A 222 -2.69 8.80 -18.84
CA ASP A 222 -3.45 8.35 -17.65
C ASP A 222 -2.63 8.51 -16.36
N SER A 223 -1.32 8.22 -16.41
CA SER A 223 -0.41 8.38 -15.27
C SER A 223 -0.18 9.85 -14.87
N ALA A 224 -0.19 10.78 -15.84
CA ALA A 224 -0.16 12.22 -15.58
C ALA A 224 -1.53 12.73 -15.06
N THR A 225 -2.64 12.13 -15.50
CA THR A 225 -3.98 12.39 -14.93
C THR A 225 -4.06 11.94 -13.47
N ALA A 226 -3.61 10.72 -13.16
CA ALA A 226 -3.59 10.20 -11.79
C ALA A 226 -2.72 11.05 -10.86
N ALA A 227 -1.52 11.45 -11.31
CA ALA A 227 -0.66 12.36 -10.56
C ALA A 227 -1.26 13.76 -10.39
N TYR A 228 -1.89 14.31 -11.44
CA TYR A 228 -2.59 15.59 -11.35
C TYR A 228 -3.70 15.53 -10.28
N GLU A 229 -4.59 14.54 -10.36
CA GLU A 229 -5.72 14.38 -9.43
C GLU A 229 -5.26 14.12 -7.98
N TYR A 230 -4.19 13.34 -7.78
CA TYR A 230 -3.64 13.06 -6.46
C TYR A 230 -2.93 14.27 -5.85
N PHE A 231 -1.86 14.78 -6.47
CA PHE A 231 -1.04 15.83 -5.85
C PHE A 231 -1.75 17.18 -5.72
N HIS A 232 -2.69 17.53 -6.61
CA HIS A 232 -3.52 18.75 -6.44
C HIS A 232 -4.50 18.69 -5.26
N SER A 233 -4.66 17.54 -4.61
CA SER A 233 -5.47 17.41 -3.38
C SER A 233 -4.67 17.69 -2.10
N LEU A 234 -3.34 17.79 -2.18
CA LEU A 234 -2.43 17.90 -1.03
C LEU A 234 -1.97 19.36 -0.84
N ASP A 235 -2.15 19.91 0.36
CA ASP A 235 -1.82 21.32 0.67
C ASP A 235 -0.33 21.67 0.50
N TRP A 236 0.57 20.67 0.46
CA TRP A 236 2.00 20.88 0.29
C TRP A 236 2.47 20.96 -1.17
N TYR A 237 1.69 20.46 -2.13
CA TYR A 237 2.09 20.43 -3.52
C TYR A 237 1.99 21.82 -4.17
N ASN A 238 3.07 22.25 -4.83
CA ASN A 238 3.19 23.60 -5.40
C ASN A 238 3.88 23.54 -6.76
N GLU A 239 3.19 23.92 -7.84
CA GLU A 239 3.76 23.93 -9.19
C GLU A 239 4.85 25.00 -9.37
N ILE A 240 6.04 24.59 -9.78
CA ILE A 240 7.20 25.47 -10.08
C ILE A 240 7.69 25.30 -11.52
N TYR A 241 7.63 24.09 -12.08
CA TYR A 241 8.06 23.82 -13.44
C TYR A 241 6.90 24.05 -14.43
N PRO A 242 6.97 25.06 -15.31
CA PRO A 242 5.80 25.52 -16.08
C PRO A 242 5.43 24.67 -17.29
N GLN A 243 6.06 23.50 -17.48
CA GLN A 243 5.89 22.60 -18.63
C GLN A 243 6.16 21.15 -18.20
N SER A 244 5.27 20.20 -18.54
CA SER A 244 5.56 18.76 -18.46
C SER A 244 6.12 18.22 -19.79
N THR A 245 7.43 17.96 -19.82
CA THR A 245 8.14 17.35 -20.97
C THR A 245 9.24 16.43 -20.44
N ALA A 246 9.76 15.52 -21.25
CA ALA A 246 10.96 14.75 -20.89
C ALA A 246 12.12 15.68 -20.54
N ALA A 247 12.39 16.66 -21.43
CA ALA A 247 13.40 17.69 -21.24
C ALA A 247 13.17 18.65 -20.05
N SER A 248 12.06 18.54 -19.31
CA SER A 248 11.84 19.23 -18.03
C SER A 248 11.88 18.32 -16.80
N LEU A 249 11.78 16.99 -16.96
CA LEU A 249 12.18 16.04 -15.90
C LEU A 249 13.69 16.15 -15.65
N ASP A 250 14.48 16.26 -16.73
CA ASP A 250 15.93 16.52 -16.71
C ASP A 250 16.31 17.86 -16.01
N GLN A 251 15.35 18.74 -15.74
CA GLN A 251 15.54 20.02 -15.06
C GLN A 251 15.12 20.00 -13.58
N VAL A 252 14.58 18.89 -13.08
CA VAL A 252 14.22 18.71 -11.67
C VAL A 252 15.46 18.26 -10.90
N PRO A 253 15.95 19.02 -9.90
CA PRO A 253 17.18 18.70 -9.17
C PRO A 253 16.92 17.65 -8.07
N VAL A 254 16.38 16.50 -8.44
CA VAL A 254 16.22 15.33 -7.56
C VAL A 254 17.57 14.96 -6.95
N ASN A 255 17.58 14.55 -5.68
CA ASN A 255 18.83 14.19 -5.02
C ASN A 255 19.32 12.80 -5.45
N ALA A 256 20.58 12.45 -5.15
CA ALA A 256 21.18 11.19 -5.61
C ALA A 256 20.44 9.92 -5.11
N THR A 257 19.91 9.94 -3.88
CA THR A 257 19.09 8.86 -3.34
C THR A 257 17.73 8.80 -4.03
N GLU A 258 17.12 9.96 -4.31
CA GLU A 258 15.86 10.03 -5.05
C GLU A 258 16.00 9.57 -6.51
N GLN A 259 17.13 9.86 -7.18
CA GLN A 259 17.42 9.31 -8.51
C GLN A 259 17.59 7.78 -8.45
N GLN A 260 18.37 7.26 -7.50
CA GLN A 260 18.51 5.81 -7.29
C GLN A 260 17.14 5.15 -7.04
N ASN A 261 16.24 5.83 -6.32
CA ASN A 261 14.89 5.36 -6.05
C ASN A 261 14.01 5.34 -7.30
N ILE A 262 14.05 6.40 -8.14
CA ILE A 262 13.39 6.43 -9.45
C ILE A 262 13.90 5.27 -10.33
N ASP A 263 15.21 5.09 -10.42
CA ASP A 263 15.86 4.03 -11.21
C ASP A 263 15.45 2.63 -10.72
N THR A 264 15.32 2.45 -9.39
CA THR A 264 14.92 1.19 -8.76
C THR A 264 13.45 0.85 -9.04
N ILE A 265 12.55 1.84 -8.94
CA ILE A 265 11.12 1.64 -9.28
C ILE A 265 10.97 1.35 -10.78
N ALA A 266 11.68 2.07 -11.65
CA ALA A 266 11.65 1.86 -13.09
C ALA A 266 12.21 0.47 -13.48
N ALA A 267 13.27 0.00 -12.81
CA ALA A 267 13.78 -1.36 -12.97
C ALA A 267 12.79 -2.43 -12.49
N TRP A 268 12.10 -2.19 -11.37
CA TRP A 268 11.06 -3.07 -10.83
C TRP A 268 9.86 -3.19 -11.78
N GLN A 269 9.42 -2.08 -12.38
CA GLN A 269 8.39 -2.03 -13.42
C GLN A 269 8.83 -2.80 -14.68
N ALA A 270 10.03 -2.52 -15.19
CA ALA A 270 10.57 -3.14 -16.40
C ALA A 270 10.74 -4.67 -16.24
N ALA A 271 11.16 -5.14 -15.07
CA ALA A 271 11.29 -6.56 -14.76
C ALA A 271 9.93 -7.31 -14.76
N ARG A 272 8.82 -6.59 -14.51
CA ARG A 272 7.44 -7.11 -14.60
C ARG A 272 6.79 -6.84 -15.96
N GLY A 273 7.49 -6.19 -16.87
CA GLY A 273 7.04 -5.90 -18.23
C GLY A 273 6.10 -4.70 -18.36
N TYR A 274 5.88 -3.93 -17.29
CA TYR A 274 5.05 -2.73 -17.28
C TYR A 274 5.70 -1.59 -18.09
N ARG A 275 4.89 -0.75 -18.75
CA ARG A 275 5.33 0.31 -19.69
C ARG A 275 4.33 1.46 -19.72
#